data_AF-A0A4S2AQ52-F1
#
_entry.id   AF-A0A4S2AQ52-F1
#
_cell.length_a   1.000
_cell.length_b   1.000
_cell.length_c   1.000
_cell.angle_alpha   90.00
_cell.angle_beta   90.00
_cell.angle_gamma   90.00
#
_symmetry.space_group_name_H-M   'P 1'
#
loop_
_entity.id
_entity.type
_entity.pdbx_description
1 polymer ?
#
loop_
_entity_poly.entity_id
_entity_poly.type
_entity_poly.pdbx_seq_one_letter_code
_entity_poly.pdbx_strand_id
1 'polypeptide(L)'
;MQPFSFSAASLLSSADGNDFTINDFYNKVADSRHVTTLDSNIVIVDIAACDREGIAEIIETVSLCSPRTVGLDVVFAEPKEHDSRLIEAIKNCPNLVLAVSVEADSAAKTFHIDESSYFTPELENVELAAINFPTGSSNRTIREFKPDYMTADGKRIPSFALATSRKQSGEIVDSFMKRGNDLEFITYYSRIFKTISPEELADRAEELIDKIVLIGAANDPYDLHVTPVSAAMSGINIHAYTVATILSGRYFYQLHRYTNWAIAFISCFIVIMISLMINIGVKGLIMRIVQVTLLYLTIRLGYYFFIEHNIIINFSYSLMMLTFGLFAGDIWIGMTTIITWIYNKINHIRESRTENIYTQ
;
A
#
# COMPACT_ATOMS: atom_id res chain seq x y z
N MET A 1 -26.08 1.91 4.66
CA MET A 1 -24.81 2.66 4.76
C MET A 1 -24.61 3.01 6.23
N GLN A 2 -23.72 2.33 6.94
CA GLN A 2 -23.36 2.77 8.29
C GLN A 2 -22.69 4.16 8.20
N PRO A 3 -22.93 5.06 9.16
CA PRO A 3 -22.25 6.34 9.19
C PRO A 3 -20.74 6.11 9.33
N PHE A 4 -19.94 6.93 8.65
CA PHE A 4 -18.49 6.98 8.81
C PHE A 4 -18.13 7.29 10.27
N SER A 5 -18.04 6.27 11.13
CA SER A 5 -17.46 6.41 12.48
C SER A 5 -15.95 6.26 12.38
N PHE A 6 -15.33 7.13 11.58
CA PHE A 6 -13.89 7.21 11.46
C PHE A 6 -13.44 8.46 12.20
N SER A 7 -12.77 8.29 13.34
CA SER A 7 -12.26 9.41 14.12
C SER A 7 -11.05 9.99 13.43
N ALA A 8 -10.95 11.32 13.30
CA ALA A 8 -9.70 11.97 12.86
C ALA A 8 -8.50 11.57 13.74
N ALA A 9 -8.75 11.12 14.98
CA ALA A 9 -7.71 10.58 15.86
C ALA A 9 -7.08 9.29 15.33
N SER A 10 -7.82 8.42 14.62
CA SER A 10 -7.25 7.18 14.05
C SER A 10 -6.41 7.43 12.79
N LEU A 11 -6.59 8.57 12.13
CA LEU A 11 -5.70 9.09 11.08
C LEU A 11 -4.37 9.59 11.64
N LEU A 12 -4.38 10.13 12.88
CA LEU A 12 -3.20 10.68 13.56
C LEU A 12 -2.48 9.64 14.43
N SER A 13 -3.11 8.51 14.76
CA SER A 13 -2.58 7.48 15.66
C SER A 13 -1.95 6.27 14.97
N SER A 14 -1.60 6.35 13.68
CA SER A 14 -0.83 5.26 13.06
C SER A 14 0.53 5.14 13.74
N ALA A 15 0.94 3.90 14.04
CA ALA A 15 2.09 3.56 14.87
C ALA A 15 3.42 4.22 14.44
N ASP A 16 3.52 4.69 13.20
CA ASP A 16 4.56 5.62 12.74
C ASP A 16 3.92 6.85 12.08
N GLY A 17 3.64 7.89 12.87
CA GLY A 17 2.98 9.13 12.40
C GLY A 17 3.72 9.88 11.29
N ASN A 18 4.95 9.48 10.96
CA ASN A 18 5.78 10.10 9.91
C ASN A 18 5.71 9.40 8.54
N ASP A 19 5.22 8.15 8.44
CA ASP A 19 5.17 7.40 7.16
C ASP A 19 3.74 7.31 6.58
N PHE A 20 2.74 7.97 7.17
CA PHE A 20 1.36 7.85 6.71
C PHE A 20 1.11 8.51 5.34
N THR A 21 0.45 7.78 4.43
CA THR A 21 0.04 8.28 3.12
C THR A 21 -1.47 8.19 2.90
N ILE A 22 -1.98 8.96 1.94
CA ILE A 22 -3.40 8.93 1.58
C ILE A 22 -3.84 7.59 0.98
N ASN A 23 -2.90 6.84 0.40
CA ASN A 23 -3.18 5.50 -0.08
C ASN A 23 -3.50 4.55 1.09
N ASP A 24 -2.83 4.74 2.23
CA ASP A 24 -3.10 3.96 3.43
C ASP A 24 -4.49 4.27 3.99
N PHE A 25 -4.91 5.54 3.92
CA PHE A 25 -6.29 5.91 4.25
C PHE A 25 -7.29 5.12 3.38
N TYR A 26 -7.11 5.11 2.06
CA TYR A 26 -8.03 4.41 1.18
C TYR A 26 -8.06 2.91 1.43
N ASN A 27 -6.89 2.28 1.60
CA ASN A 27 -6.80 0.86 1.91
C ASN A 27 -7.49 0.53 3.24
N LYS A 28 -7.26 1.30 4.31
CA LYS A 28 -7.93 1.09 5.61
C LYS A 28 -9.44 1.22 5.51
N VAL A 29 -9.94 2.26 4.83
CA VAL A 29 -11.39 2.45 4.65
C VAL A 29 -11.98 1.34 3.78
N ALA A 30 -11.29 0.95 2.72
CA ALA A 30 -11.69 -0.13 1.85
C ALA A 30 -11.73 -1.49 2.59
N ASP A 31 -10.78 -1.75 3.47
CA ASP A 31 -10.66 -2.98 4.22
C ASP A 31 -11.66 -3.09 5.37
N SER A 32 -12.05 -1.95 5.97
CA SER A 32 -13.09 -1.89 7.01
C SER A 32 -14.51 -2.26 6.51
N ARG A 33 -14.68 -2.57 5.22
CA ARG A 33 -15.96 -3.04 4.67
C ARG A 33 -16.23 -4.47 5.15
N HIS A 34 -17.49 -4.76 5.48
CA HIS A 34 -17.91 -6.09 5.97
C HIS A 34 -17.72 -7.25 4.96
N VAL A 35 -17.53 -6.94 3.68
CA VAL A 35 -17.40 -7.95 2.64
C VAL A 35 -15.93 -8.14 2.32
N THR A 36 -15.37 -9.27 2.76
CA THR A 36 -14.07 -9.78 2.34
C THR A 36 -14.27 -10.91 1.33
N THR A 37 -13.36 -11.01 0.36
CA THR A 37 -13.39 -12.06 -0.66
C THR A 37 -12.28 -13.06 -0.38
N LEU A 38 -12.62 -14.35 -0.24
CA LEU A 38 -11.63 -15.40 -0.19
C LEU A 38 -11.01 -15.58 -1.58
N ASP A 39 -9.69 -15.47 -1.68
CA ASP A 39 -8.99 -15.76 -2.94
C ASP A 39 -9.03 -17.27 -3.22
N SER A 40 -9.52 -17.64 -4.40
CA SER A 40 -9.69 -19.03 -4.79
C SER A 40 -8.48 -19.63 -5.51
N ASN A 41 -7.45 -18.83 -5.81
CA ASN A 41 -6.30 -19.26 -6.61
C ASN A 41 -5.04 -19.49 -5.77
N ILE A 42 -4.96 -18.86 -4.60
CA ILE A 42 -3.77 -18.84 -3.75
C ILE A 42 -4.05 -19.54 -2.43
N VAL A 43 -3.18 -20.47 -2.06
CA VAL A 43 -3.20 -21.16 -0.76
C VAL A 43 -1.85 -20.99 -0.10
N ILE A 44 -1.84 -20.68 1.20
CA ILE A 44 -0.65 -20.56 2.02
C ILE A 44 -0.51 -21.83 2.85
N VAL A 45 0.69 -22.41 2.89
CA VAL A 45 1.04 -23.49 3.81
C VAL A 45 2.03 -22.92 4.83
N ASP A 46 1.61 -22.89 6.09
CA ASP A 46 2.40 -22.30 7.16
C ASP A 46 3.47 -23.28 7.66
N ILE A 47 4.73 -22.85 7.60
CA ILE A 47 5.89 -23.66 8.04
C ILE A 47 6.64 -23.06 9.22
N ALA A 48 6.08 -22.06 9.93
CA ALA A 48 6.77 -21.36 11.01
C ALA A 48 7.30 -22.28 12.13
N ALA A 49 6.64 -23.42 12.36
CA ALA A 49 7.03 -24.41 13.37
C ALA A 49 7.76 -25.65 12.80
N CYS A 50 8.05 -25.68 11.50
CA CYS A 50 8.65 -26.84 10.82
C CYS A 50 10.18 -26.78 10.81
N ASP A 51 10.81 -27.94 10.90
CA ASP A 51 12.22 -28.12 10.61
C ASP A 51 12.45 -28.50 9.12
N ARG A 52 13.70 -28.84 8.77
CA ARG A 52 14.09 -29.18 7.40
C ARG A 52 13.38 -30.42 6.86
N GLU A 53 13.18 -31.42 7.71
CA GLU A 53 12.48 -32.65 7.37
C GLU A 53 10.99 -32.38 7.15
N GLY A 54 10.35 -31.59 8.04
CA GLY A 54 8.96 -31.18 7.88
C GLY A 54 8.73 -30.37 6.60
N ILE A 55 9.64 -29.45 6.26
CA ILE A 55 9.54 -28.70 4.99
C ILE A 55 9.67 -29.64 3.78
N ALA A 56 10.57 -30.62 3.82
CA ALA A 56 10.72 -31.60 2.75
C ALA A 56 9.43 -32.43 2.54
N GLU A 57 8.82 -32.92 3.63
CA GLU A 57 7.56 -33.66 3.59
C GLU A 57 6.40 -32.82 3.03
N ILE A 58 6.33 -31.54 3.39
CA ILE A 58 5.35 -30.61 2.85
C ILE A 58 5.54 -30.43 1.34
N ILE A 59 6.78 -30.22 0.87
CA ILE A 59 7.07 -30.06 -0.56
C ILE A 59 6.69 -31.34 -1.32
N GLU A 60 7.04 -32.52 -0.80
CA GLU A 60 6.66 -33.82 -1.37
C GLU A 60 5.13 -33.95 -1.49
N THR A 61 4.40 -33.66 -0.41
CA THR A 61 2.93 -33.76 -0.36
C THR A 61 2.26 -32.74 -1.30
N VAL A 62 2.72 -31.49 -1.28
CA VAL A 62 2.23 -30.44 -2.16
C VAL A 62 2.49 -30.81 -3.61
N SER A 63 3.69 -31.31 -3.96
CA SER A 63 4.04 -31.73 -5.33
C SER A 63 3.09 -32.82 -5.86
N LEU A 64 2.71 -33.79 -5.02
CA LEU A 64 1.74 -34.84 -5.38
C LEU A 64 0.35 -34.31 -5.70
N CYS A 65 -0.04 -33.15 -5.16
CA CYS A 65 -1.35 -32.53 -5.42
C CYS A 65 -1.45 -31.85 -6.79
N SER A 66 -0.40 -31.90 -7.62
CA SER A 66 -0.35 -31.21 -8.92
C SER A 66 -0.73 -29.72 -8.84
N PRO A 67 -0.08 -28.93 -7.96
CA PRO A 67 -0.31 -27.51 -7.87
C PRO A 67 0.18 -26.86 -9.17
N ARG A 68 -0.43 -25.72 -9.49
CA ARG A 68 -0.01 -24.94 -10.65
C ARG A 68 1.38 -24.36 -10.43
N THR A 69 1.66 -23.92 -9.21
CA THR A 69 2.97 -23.36 -8.83
C THR A 69 3.19 -23.54 -7.34
N VAL A 70 4.45 -23.78 -6.96
CA VAL A 70 4.87 -23.85 -5.56
C VAL A 70 5.90 -22.76 -5.33
N GLY A 71 5.59 -21.77 -4.50
CA GLY A 71 6.58 -20.78 -4.06
C GLY A 71 7.11 -21.17 -2.69
N LEU A 72 8.43 -21.35 -2.56
CA LEU A 72 9.08 -21.59 -1.27
C LEU A 72 9.78 -20.31 -0.80
N ASP A 73 9.17 -19.65 0.18
CA ASP A 73 9.65 -18.40 0.79
C ASP A 73 10.56 -18.67 1.98
N VAL A 74 11.69 -19.33 1.70
CA VAL A 74 12.74 -19.62 2.68
C VAL A 74 14.10 -19.58 2.02
N VAL A 75 15.03 -18.86 2.64
CA VAL A 75 16.45 -18.88 2.27
C VAL A 75 17.23 -19.73 3.26
N PHE A 76 17.87 -20.77 2.76
CA PHE A 76 18.63 -21.71 3.57
C PHE A 76 20.12 -21.39 3.52
N ALA A 77 20.54 -20.36 4.27
CA ALA A 77 21.90 -19.81 4.20
C ALA A 77 23.00 -20.80 4.61
N GLU A 78 22.75 -21.61 5.64
CA GLU A 78 23.72 -22.57 6.18
C GLU A 78 23.27 -24.02 5.96
N PRO A 79 24.22 -24.94 5.70
CA PRO A 79 23.96 -26.37 5.64
C PRO A 79 23.62 -26.95 7.02
N LYS A 80 22.69 -27.89 7.04
CA LYS A 80 22.36 -28.71 8.21
C LYS A 80 22.54 -30.20 7.90
N GLU A 81 22.65 -31.01 8.95
CA GLU A 81 22.60 -32.46 8.80
C GLU A 81 21.25 -32.87 8.17
N HIS A 82 21.27 -33.86 7.27
CA HIS A 82 20.09 -34.42 6.60
C HIS A 82 19.38 -33.52 5.57
N ASP A 83 19.99 -32.43 5.10
CA ASP A 83 19.42 -31.61 4.01
C ASP A 83 19.26 -32.37 2.66
N SER A 84 19.78 -33.59 2.54
CA SER A 84 19.64 -34.42 1.32
C SER A 84 18.19 -34.64 0.90
N ARG A 85 17.29 -34.89 1.87
CA ARG A 85 15.86 -35.10 1.58
C ARG A 85 15.19 -33.82 1.11
N LEU A 86 15.49 -32.69 1.76
CA LEU A 86 15.00 -31.37 1.35
C LEU A 86 15.45 -31.01 -0.07
N ILE A 87 16.73 -31.20 -0.38
CA ILE A 87 17.29 -30.95 -1.71
C ILE A 87 16.60 -31.84 -2.75
N GLU A 88 16.38 -33.12 -2.44
CA GLU A 88 15.67 -34.05 -3.32
C GLU A 88 14.20 -33.67 -3.52
N ALA A 89 13.49 -33.28 -2.46
CA ALA A 89 12.11 -32.78 -2.53
C ALA A 89 12.00 -31.54 -3.43
N ILE A 90 12.94 -30.59 -3.30
CA ILE A 90 13.02 -29.41 -4.16
C ILE A 90 13.29 -29.80 -5.62
N LYS A 91 14.28 -30.69 -5.87
CA LYS A 91 14.61 -31.16 -7.22
C LYS A 91 13.45 -31.87 -7.90
N ASN A 92 12.65 -32.61 -7.12
CA ASN A 92 11.50 -33.39 -7.61
C ASN A 92 10.18 -32.60 -7.66
N CYS A 93 10.21 -31.29 -7.37
CA CYS A 93 9.04 -30.41 -7.47
C CYS A 93 9.13 -29.52 -8.73
N PRO A 94 8.57 -29.94 -9.88
CA PRO A 94 8.83 -29.31 -11.19
C PRO A 94 8.35 -27.85 -11.31
N ASN A 95 7.35 -27.47 -10.51
CA ASN A 95 6.76 -26.13 -10.54
C ASN A 95 7.25 -25.22 -9.40
N LEU A 96 8.36 -25.57 -8.74
CA LEU A 96 8.87 -24.81 -7.60
C LEU A 96 9.59 -23.52 -8.04
N VAL A 97 9.34 -22.45 -7.28
CA VAL A 97 10.05 -21.17 -7.31
C VAL A 97 10.72 -21.00 -5.95
N LEU A 98 12.04 -20.79 -5.96
CA LEU A 98 12.85 -20.68 -4.75
C LEU A 98 13.21 -19.22 -4.47
N ALA A 99 13.05 -18.80 -3.22
CA ALA A 99 13.38 -17.46 -2.76
C ALA A 99 14.88 -17.15 -2.81
N VAL A 100 15.20 -15.91 -3.18
CA VAL A 100 16.52 -15.28 -3.03
C VAL A 100 16.36 -13.85 -2.53
N SER A 101 17.35 -13.36 -1.77
CA SER A 101 17.47 -11.92 -1.48
C SER A 101 18.37 -11.25 -2.52
N VAL A 102 18.04 -10.03 -2.92
CA VAL A 102 18.85 -9.22 -3.81
C VAL A 102 19.23 -7.89 -3.17
N GLU A 103 20.47 -7.46 -3.42
CA GLU A 103 20.99 -6.16 -2.97
C GLU A 103 21.24 -5.23 -4.17
N ALA A 104 20.96 -3.94 -3.97
CA ALA A 104 21.15 -2.90 -4.97
C ALA A 104 22.62 -2.42 -5.02
N ASP A 105 23.23 -2.48 -6.18
CA ASP A 105 24.45 -1.73 -6.48
C ASP A 105 24.07 -0.28 -6.80
N SER A 106 24.28 0.60 -5.82
CA SER A 106 23.93 2.02 -5.90
C SER A 106 24.69 2.78 -6.99
N ALA A 107 25.88 2.32 -7.41
CA ALA A 107 26.66 2.96 -8.45
C ALA A 107 26.14 2.62 -9.85
N ALA A 108 25.78 1.35 -10.06
CA ALA A 108 25.37 0.82 -11.36
C ALA A 108 23.84 0.83 -11.59
N LYS A 109 23.03 1.10 -10.56
CA LYS A 109 21.56 0.92 -10.59
C LYS A 109 21.14 -0.50 -11.02
N THR A 110 21.94 -1.48 -10.63
CA THR A 110 21.73 -2.89 -10.89
C THR A 110 21.57 -3.62 -9.57
N PHE A 111 21.19 -4.89 -9.64
CA PHE A 111 21.02 -5.75 -8.48
C PHE A 111 21.88 -7.00 -8.63
N HIS A 112 22.25 -7.58 -7.50
CA HIS A 112 22.88 -8.89 -7.45
C HIS A 112 22.21 -9.74 -6.37
N ILE A 113 22.32 -11.05 -6.48
CA ILE A 113 21.85 -11.95 -5.43
C ILE A 113 22.78 -11.78 -4.24
N ASP A 114 22.20 -11.42 -3.10
CA ASP A 114 22.87 -11.23 -1.82
C ASP A 114 22.83 -12.53 -1.02
N GLU A 115 21.61 -13.05 -0.80
CA GLU A 115 21.40 -14.33 -0.11
C GLU A 115 20.65 -15.32 -1.01
N SER A 116 21.11 -16.57 -0.98
CA SER A 116 20.45 -17.71 -1.62
C SER A 116 20.70 -18.97 -0.81
N SER A 117 19.89 -20.01 -1.03
CA SER A 117 20.11 -21.29 -0.36
C SER A 117 21.46 -21.89 -0.75
N TYR A 118 22.23 -22.42 0.20
CA TYR A 118 23.61 -22.88 -0.05
C TYR A 118 23.72 -23.94 -1.16
N PHE A 119 22.66 -24.75 -1.33
CA PHE A 119 22.55 -25.80 -2.35
C PHE A 119 22.02 -25.32 -3.70
N THR A 120 21.74 -24.02 -3.87
CA THR A 120 21.26 -23.44 -5.13
C THR A 120 22.14 -23.80 -6.34
N PRO A 121 23.49 -23.82 -6.25
CA PRO A 121 24.35 -24.24 -7.36
C PRO A 121 24.15 -25.70 -7.83
N GLU A 122 23.54 -26.55 -6.99
CA GLU A 122 23.25 -27.96 -7.31
C GLU A 122 21.87 -28.16 -7.95
N LEU A 123 21.09 -27.07 -8.10
CA LEU A 123 19.75 -27.08 -8.69
C LEU A 123 19.81 -26.61 -10.15
N GLU A 124 19.70 -27.52 -11.10
CA GLU A 124 19.82 -27.18 -12.53
C GLU A 124 18.56 -26.53 -13.13
N ASN A 125 17.37 -26.77 -12.55
CA ASN A 125 16.08 -26.41 -13.17
C ASN A 125 15.09 -25.71 -12.21
N VAL A 126 15.59 -25.00 -11.20
CA VAL A 126 14.74 -24.27 -10.25
C VAL A 126 14.73 -22.78 -10.58
N GLU A 127 13.53 -22.21 -10.68
CA GLU A 127 13.38 -20.77 -10.91
C GLU A 127 13.66 -20.02 -9.61
N LEU A 128 14.63 -19.09 -9.64
CA LEU A 128 14.95 -18.22 -8.51
C LEU A 128 14.18 -16.92 -8.61
N ALA A 129 13.65 -16.44 -7.48
CA ALA A 129 12.87 -15.21 -7.45
C ALA A 129 13.11 -14.38 -6.19
N ALA A 130 13.16 -13.06 -6.37
CA ALA A 130 13.50 -12.12 -5.32
C ALA A 130 12.34 -11.87 -4.34
N ILE A 131 12.58 -12.00 -3.04
CA ILE A 131 11.59 -11.77 -1.98
C ILE A 131 11.61 -10.34 -1.42
N ASN A 132 12.54 -9.50 -1.88
CA ASN A 132 12.74 -8.16 -1.34
C ASN A 132 11.54 -7.23 -1.58
N PHE A 133 11.20 -6.44 -0.57
CA PHE A 133 10.30 -5.30 -0.75
C PHE A 133 11.11 -4.01 -0.94
N PRO A 134 10.68 -3.09 -1.83
CA PRO A 134 11.37 -1.83 -2.13
C PRO A 134 11.19 -0.79 -1.00
N THR A 135 11.50 -1.16 0.24
CA THR A 135 11.47 -0.27 1.39
C THR A 135 12.89 0.20 1.72
N GLY A 136 13.18 1.48 1.50
CA GLY A 136 14.51 2.06 1.79
C GLY A 136 14.91 2.10 3.27
N SER A 137 14.12 1.55 4.19
CA SER A 137 14.40 1.45 5.63
C SER A 137 13.52 0.37 6.27
N SER A 138 14.01 -0.29 7.32
CA SER A 138 13.39 -1.43 8.00
C SER A 138 12.03 -1.18 8.68
N ASN A 139 11.59 0.07 8.82
CA ASN A 139 10.35 0.42 9.52
C ASN A 139 9.31 1.13 8.63
N ARG A 140 9.39 0.93 7.30
CA ARG A 140 8.44 1.54 6.37
C ARG A 140 7.30 0.60 6.05
N THR A 141 6.12 1.19 5.85
CA THR A 141 4.95 0.44 5.42
C THR A 141 5.17 -0.08 4.00
N ILE A 142 5.05 -1.39 3.79
CA ILE A 142 5.16 -2.02 2.48
C ILE A 142 3.89 -1.71 1.69
N ARG A 143 4.03 -0.94 0.61
CA ARG A 143 2.92 -0.50 -0.27
C ARG A 143 3.07 -0.96 -1.69
N GLU A 144 4.31 -1.17 -2.09
CA GLU A 144 4.73 -1.37 -3.47
C GLU A 144 5.66 -2.57 -3.52
N PHE A 145 5.75 -3.17 -4.70
CA PHE A 145 6.72 -4.20 -5.00
C PHE A 145 7.42 -3.87 -6.32
N LYS A 146 8.63 -4.39 -6.50
CA LYS A 146 9.36 -4.30 -7.75
C LYS A 146 9.00 -5.52 -8.61
N PRO A 147 8.56 -5.37 -9.88
CA PRO A 147 8.27 -6.52 -10.73
C PRO A 147 9.47 -7.43 -10.97
N ASP A 148 10.62 -6.84 -11.31
CA ASP A 148 11.88 -7.53 -11.58
C ASP A 148 13.10 -6.69 -11.18
N TYR A 149 14.25 -7.33 -11.09
CA TYR A 149 15.52 -6.75 -10.66
C TYR A 149 16.56 -6.99 -11.75
N MET A 150 17.04 -5.90 -12.37
CA MET A 150 18.03 -5.95 -13.45
C MET A 150 19.43 -6.15 -12.87
N THR A 151 20.14 -7.19 -13.30
CA THR A 151 21.53 -7.46 -12.90
C THR A 151 22.53 -6.76 -13.81
N ALA A 152 23.78 -6.66 -13.36
CA ALA A 152 24.88 -6.07 -14.16
C ALA A 152 25.08 -6.76 -15.51
N ASP A 153 24.79 -8.06 -15.58
CA ASP A 153 24.90 -8.87 -16.80
C ASP A 153 23.70 -8.72 -17.75
N GLY A 154 22.74 -7.84 -17.42
CA GLY A 154 21.53 -7.63 -18.20
C GLY A 154 20.45 -8.71 -18.02
N LYS A 155 20.63 -9.64 -17.06
CA LYS A 155 19.59 -10.61 -16.68
C LYS A 155 18.57 -9.95 -15.76
N ARG A 156 17.32 -10.43 -15.79
CA ARG A 156 16.24 -9.95 -14.92
C ARG A 156 15.87 -11.06 -13.94
N ILE A 157 16.06 -10.81 -12.65
CA ILE A 157 15.56 -11.68 -11.59
C ILE A 157 14.11 -11.26 -11.33
N PRO A 158 13.10 -12.12 -11.55
CA PRO A 158 11.71 -11.76 -11.23
C PRO A 158 11.53 -11.63 -9.72
N SER A 159 10.59 -10.80 -9.28
CA SER A 159 10.08 -10.90 -7.91
C SER A 159 9.38 -12.24 -7.70
N PHE A 160 9.36 -12.70 -6.44
CA PHE A 160 8.71 -13.94 -6.02
C PHE A 160 7.24 -13.99 -6.47
N ALA A 161 6.52 -12.87 -6.34
CA ALA A 161 5.14 -12.77 -6.80
C ALA A 161 5.01 -12.85 -8.32
N LEU A 162 5.93 -12.25 -9.08
CA LEU A 162 5.93 -12.33 -10.54
C LEU A 162 6.22 -13.75 -11.03
N ALA A 163 7.26 -14.39 -10.50
CA ALA A 163 7.65 -15.74 -10.85
C ALA A 163 6.52 -16.75 -10.57
N THR A 164 5.90 -16.66 -9.39
CA THR A 164 4.77 -17.54 -9.03
C THR A 164 3.52 -17.28 -9.88
N SER A 165 3.28 -16.04 -10.31
CA SER A 165 2.14 -15.69 -11.17
C SER A 165 2.29 -16.12 -12.64
N ARG A 166 3.52 -16.15 -13.18
CA ARG A 166 3.81 -16.48 -14.59
C ARG A 166 3.25 -17.83 -15.03
N LYS A 167 3.36 -18.82 -14.15
CA LYS A 167 2.91 -20.18 -14.40
C LYS A 167 1.37 -20.32 -14.34
N GLN A 168 0.64 -19.31 -13.86
CA GLN A 168 -0.82 -19.28 -13.87
C GLN A 168 -1.43 -18.66 -15.12
N SER A 169 -0.93 -17.51 -15.56
CA SER A 169 -1.48 -16.84 -16.74
C SER A 169 -0.41 -16.01 -17.42
N GLY A 170 0.17 -16.57 -18.48
CA GLY A 170 1.13 -15.87 -19.33
C GLY A 170 0.57 -14.56 -19.88
N GLU A 171 -0.70 -14.52 -20.29
CA GLU A 171 -1.34 -13.31 -20.83
C GLU A 171 -1.44 -12.17 -19.82
N ILE A 172 -1.86 -12.47 -18.58
CA ILE A 172 -1.98 -11.47 -17.52
C ILE A 172 -0.60 -10.92 -17.18
N VAL A 173 0.40 -11.79 -17.07
CA VAL A 173 1.77 -11.37 -16.79
C VAL A 173 2.38 -10.59 -17.97
N ASP A 174 2.13 -10.98 -19.22
CA ASP A 174 2.59 -10.23 -20.38
C ASP A 174 1.97 -8.84 -20.42
N SER A 175 0.67 -8.72 -20.11
CA SER A 175 -0.01 -7.43 -19.98
C SER A 175 0.56 -6.60 -18.83
N PHE A 176 0.92 -7.23 -17.72
CA PHE A 176 1.55 -6.58 -16.57
C PHE A 176 2.93 -6.03 -16.94
N MET A 177 3.80 -6.87 -17.54
CA MET A 177 5.15 -6.48 -17.93
C MET A 177 5.18 -5.37 -18.99
N LYS A 178 4.17 -5.32 -19.89
CA LYS A 178 4.02 -4.23 -20.88
C LYS A 178 3.82 -2.84 -20.25
N ARG A 179 3.41 -2.75 -18.99
CA ARG A 179 3.26 -1.46 -18.29
C ARG A 179 4.59 -0.77 -18.09
N GLY A 180 5.69 -1.51 -17.97
CA GLY A 180 7.05 -0.97 -17.88
C GLY A 180 7.30 -0.09 -16.64
N ASN A 181 6.48 -0.22 -15.60
CA ASN A 181 6.67 0.49 -14.35
C ASN A 181 7.77 -0.17 -13.52
N ASP A 182 8.59 0.64 -12.87
CA ASP A 182 9.67 0.16 -12.00
C ASP A 182 9.15 -0.38 -10.66
N LEU A 183 8.02 0.17 -10.19
CA LEU A 183 7.33 -0.17 -8.95
C LEU A 183 5.83 -0.23 -9.21
N GLU A 184 5.14 -1.14 -8.53
CA GLU A 184 3.68 -1.32 -8.62
C GLU A 184 3.08 -1.41 -7.22
N PHE A 185 1.90 -0.82 -7.03
CA PHE A 185 1.21 -0.86 -5.74
C PHE A 185 0.55 -2.21 -5.49
N ILE A 186 0.63 -2.68 -4.24
CA ILE A 186 -0.04 -3.89 -3.77
C ILE A 186 -1.47 -3.53 -3.33
N THR A 187 -2.43 -4.37 -3.71
CA THR A 187 -3.84 -4.21 -3.31
C THR A 187 -4.15 -5.06 -2.09
N TYR A 188 -4.28 -4.42 -0.92
CA TYR A 188 -4.43 -5.11 0.36
C TYR A 188 -5.87 -5.30 0.84
N TYR A 189 -6.82 -4.50 0.36
CA TYR A 189 -8.15 -4.47 0.96
C TYR A 189 -9.08 -5.60 0.50
N SER A 190 -10.01 -5.98 1.40
CA SER A 190 -11.17 -6.82 1.09
C SER A 190 -10.82 -8.20 0.51
N ARG A 191 -9.64 -8.73 0.84
CA ARG A 191 -9.19 -10.06 0.42
C ARG A 191 -8.63 -10.84 1.59
N ILE A 192 -8.86 -12.15 1.61
CA ILE A 192 -8.26 -13.07 2.56
C ILE A 192 -7.76 -14.31 1.83
N PHE A 193 -6.77 -14.97 2.41
CA PHE A 193 -6.17 -16.19 1.85
C PHE A 193 -6.46 -17.38 2.73
N LYS A 194 -6.44 -18.54 2.11
CA LYS A 194 -6.57 -19.80 2.81
C LYS A 194 -5.20 -20.20 3.35
N THR A 195 -5.11 -20.46 4.64
CA THR A 195 -3.89 -20.95 5.29
C THR A 195 -4.13 -22.36 5.81
N ILE A 196 -3.24 -23.28 5.47
CA ILE A 196 -3.29 -24.69 5.84
C ILE A 196 -2.06 -24.97 6.71
N SER A 197 -2.25 -25.64 7.84
CA SER A 197 -1.15 -26.13 8.68
C SER A 197 -0.61 -27.45 8.10
N PRO A 198 0.65 -27.83 8.41
CA PRO A 198 1.24 -29.07 7.92
C PRO A 198 0.42 -30.32 8.27
N GLU A 199 -0.20 -30.34 9.46
CA GLU A 199 -1.02 -31.46 9.95
C GLU A 199 -2.29 -31.67 9.13
N GLU A 200 -2.87 -30.58 8.58
CA GLU A 200 -4.10 -30.61 7.79
C GLU A 200 -3.84 -30.85 6.29
N LEU A 201 -2.57 -30.85 5.87
CA LEU A 201 -2.19 -30.82 4.45
C LEU A 201 -2.71 -32.03 3.68
N ALA A 202 -2.59 -33.23 4.27
CA ALA A 202 -3.06 -34.48 3.66
C ALA A 202 -4.59 -34.51 3.54
N ASP A 203 -5.30 -34.05 4.57
CA ASP A 203 -6.78 -34.03 4.59
C ASP A 203 -7.36 -33.01 3.61
N ARG A 204 -6.58 -31.99 3.25
CA ARG A 204 -7.00 -30.85 2.42
C ARG A 204 -6.30 -30.81 1.05
N ALA A 205 -5.75 -31.93 0.61
CA ALA A 205 -5.02 -32.06 -0.65
C ALA A 205 -5.81 -31.53 -1.87
N GLU A 206 -7.14 -31.72 -1.90
CA GLU A 206 -8.01 -31.23 -2.97
C GLU A 206 -7.99 -29.70 -3.13
N GLU A 207 -7.67 -28.98 -2.07
CA GLU A 207 -7.63 -27.52 -2.05
C GLU A 207 -6.35 -26.97 -2.68
N LEU A 208 -5.34 -27.81 -2.92
CA LEU A 208 -4.04 -27.46 -3.50
C LEU A 208 -3.98 -27.70 -5.02
N ILE A 209 -4.91 -28.49 -5.55
CA ILE A 209 -4.96 -28.86 -6.97
C ILE A 209 -5.14 -27.61 -7.83
N ASP A 210 -4.26 -27.44 -8.82
CA ASP A 210 -4.30 -26.33 -9.78
C ASP A 210 -4.30 -24.93 -9.09
N LYS A 211 -3.66 -24.82 -7.91
CA LYS A 211 -3.46 -23.56 -7.16
C LYS A 211 -2.02 -23.06 -7.22
N ILE A 212 -1.84 -21.78 -6.91
CA ILE A 212 -0.56 -21.26 -6.45
C ILE A 212 -0.46 -21.57 -4.96
N VAL A 213 0.47 -22.45 -4.60
CA VAL A 213 0.74 -22.82 -3.20
C VAL A 213 1.98 -22.06 -2.75
N LEU A 214 1.82 -21.22 -1.73
CA LEU A 214 2.91 -20.44 -1.14
C LEU A 214 3.28 -21.08 0.20
N ILE A 215 4.49 -21.63 0.28
CA ILE A 215 5.04 -22.27 1.47
C ILE A 215 5.96 -21.26 2.13
N GLY A 216 5.61 -20.81 3.34
CA GLY A 216 6.37 -19.79 4.06
C GLY A 216 5.88 -19.65 5.49
N ALA A 217 6.62 -18.89 6.29
CA ALA A 217 6.28 -18.71 7.69
C ALA A 217 5.11 -17.70 7.83
N ALA A 218 3.89 -18.20 7.97
CA ALA A 218 2.71 -17.34 8.07
C ALA A 218 2.57 -16.73 9.47
N ASN A 219 3.06 -17.43 10.49
CA ASN A 219 2.97 -17.06 11.91
C ASN A 219 4.35 -16.95 12.59
N ASP A 220 5.33 -16.33 11.93
CA ASP A 220 6.63 -16.04 12.54
C ASP A 220 6.71 -14.58 13.03
N PRO A 221 6.91 -14.32 14.35
CA PRO A 221 7.08 -12.98 14.90
C PRO A 221 8.27 -12.19 14.33
N TYR A 222 9.29 -12.87 13.79
CA TYR A 222 10.49 -12.24 13.26
C TYR A 222 10.34 -11.75 11.81
N ASP A 223 9.31 -12.20 11.10
CA ASP A 223 9.00 -11.79 9.71
C ASP A 223 7.71 -10.96 9.62
N LEU A 224 7.44 -10.14 10.64
CA LEU A 224 6.26 -9.27 10.66
C LEU A 224 6.60 -7.88 10.11
N HIS A 225 5.81 -7.44 9.13
CA HIS A 225 5.96 -6.13 8.49
C HIS A 225 4.70 -5.27 8.63
N VAL A 226 4.89 -3.96 8.55
CA VAL A 226 3.79 -2.98 8.53
C VAL A 226 3.24 -2.87 7.11
N THR A 227 1.93 -2.97 6.97
CA THR A 227 1.18 -2.79 5.70
C THR A 227 0.07 -1.75 5.89
N PRO A 228 -0.53 -1.24 4.80
CA PRO A 228 -1.62 -0.27 4.89
C PRO A 228 -2.79 -0.72 5.76
N VAL A 229 -3.11 -2.02 5.76
CA VAL A 229 -4.29 -2.59 6.44
C VAL A 229 -3.95 -3.26 7.78
N SER A 230 -2.72 -3.75 7.96
CA SER A 230 -2.28 -4.43 9.19
C SER A 230 -0.93 -3.90 9.66
N ALA A 231 -0.79 -3.64 10.96
CA ALA A 231 0.49 -3.27 11.57
C ALA A 231 1.47 -4.45 11.69
N ALA A 232 0.99 -5.69 11.56
CA ALA A 232 1.77 -6.90 11.61
C ALA A 232 1.22 -7.89 10.58
N MET A 233 1.92 -8.07 9.46
CA MET A 233 1.61 -9.03 8.41
C MET A 233 2.88 -9.79 8.05
N SER A 234 2.80 -11.12 7.97
CA SER A 234 3.95 -11.94 7.57
C SER A 234 4.35 -11.73 6.12
N GLY A 235 5.64 -11.91 5.79
CA GLY A 235 6.18 -11.75 4.44
C GLY A 235 5.43 -12.59 3.41
N ILE A 236 5.14 -13.85 3.75
CA ILE A 236 4.38 -14.76 2.87
C ILE A 236 2.96 -14.24 2.56
N ASN A 237 2.29 -13.60 3.52
CA ASN A 237 0.98 -12.98 3.29
C ASN A 237 1.10 -11.77 2.35
N ILE A 238 2.17 -10.98 2.48
CA ILE A 238 2.43 -9.86 1.56
C ILE A 238 2.68 -10.39 0.14
N HIS A 239 3.44 -11.47 0.00
CA HIS A 239 3.61 -12.15 -1.28
C HIS A 239 2.27 -12.66 -1.83
N ALA A 240 1.40 -13.24 -1.01
CA ALA A 240 0.06 -13.64 -1.43
C ALA A 240 -0.76 -12.45 -1.96
N TYR A 241 -0.79 -11.31 -1.26
CA TYR A 241 -1.43 -10.07 -1.75
C TYR A 241 -0.82 -9.56 -3.06
N THR A 242 0.49 -9.70 -3.21
CA THR A 242 1.22 -9.25 -4.41
C THR A 242 0.87 -10.13 -5.62
N VAL A 243 0.86 -11.45 -5.45
CA VAL A 243 0.40 -12.42 -6.47
C VAL A 243 -1.05 -12.13 -6.83
N ALA A 244 -1.92 -11.98 -5.83
CA ALA A 244 -3.33 -11.61 -6.00
C ALA A 244 -3.52 -10.30 -6.79
N THR A 245 -2.63 -9.33 -6.59
CA THR A 245 -2.64 -8.05 -7.33
C THR A 245 -2.33 -8.29 -8.81
N ILE A 246 -1.27 -9.06 -9.11
CA ILE A 246 -0.88 -9.42 -10.49
C ILE A 246 -2.03 -10.18 -11.18
N LEU A 247 -2.56 -11.22 -10.55
CA LEU A 247 -3.63 -12.04 -11.12
C LEU A 247 -4.94 -11.29 -11.34
N SER A 248 -5.20 -10.23 -10.57
CA SER A 248 -6.43 -9.45 -10.72
C SER A 248 -6.47 -8.62 -12.00
N GLY A 249 -5.30 -8.30 -12.58
CA GLY A 249 -5.17 -7.35 -13.69
C GLY A 249 -5.62 -5.91 -13.37
N ARG A 250 -5.94 -5.62 -12.10
CA ARG A 250 -6.41 -4.32 -11.62
C ARG A 250 -5.29 -3.62 -10.86
N TYR A 251 -4.55 -2.80 -11.59
CA TYR A 251 -3.39 -2.08 -11.06
C TYR A 251 -3.73 -0.64 -10.74
N PHE A 252 -3.12 -0.11 -9.69
CA PHE A 252 -3.29 1.30 -9.37
C PHE A 252 -2.54 2.20 -10.36
N TYR A 253 -3.19 3.31 -10.70
CA TYR A 253 -2.55 4.42 -11.39
C TYR A 253 -2.51 5.64 -10.47
N GLN A 254 -1.30 6.10 -10.16
CA GLN A 254 -1.12 7.30 -9.36
C GLN A 254 -1.16 8.52 -10.28
N LEU A 255 -2.05 9.47 -9.98
CA LEU A 255 -2.08 10.72 -10.72
C LEU A 255 -0.77 11.48 -10.53
N HIS A 256 -0.28 12.06 -11.62
CA HIS A 256 0.91 12.88 -11.59
C HIS A 256 0.77 14.03 -10.60
N ARG A 257 1.88 14.42 -9.95
CA ARG A 257 1.88 15.43 -8.87
C ARG A 257 1.20 16.74 -9.29
N TYR A 258 1.45 17.20 -10.50
CA TYR A 258 0.87 18.46 -11.00
C TYR A 258 -0.64 18.37 -11.21
N THR A 259 -1.16 17.19 -11.59
CA THR A 259 -2.60 16.97 -11.69
C THR A 259 -3.26 17.08 -10.32
N ASN A 260 -2.65 16.50 -9.27
CA ASN A 260 -3.16 16.65 -7.91
C ASN A 260 -3.11 18.12 -7.43
N TRP A 261 -2.04 18.86 -7.77
CA TRP A 261 -1.95 20.31 -7.50
C TRP A 261 -3.00 21.12 -8.25
N ALA A 262 -3.27 20.80 -9.51
CA ALA A 262 -4.31 21.48 -10.30
C ALA A 262 -5.70 21.26 -9.67
N ILE A 263 -6.02 20.02 -9.25
CA ILE A 263 -7.26 19.72 -8.52
C ILE A 263 -7.36 20.53 -7.23
N ALA A 264 -6.26 20.60 -6.45
CA ALA A 264 -6.20 21.38 -5.21
C ALA A 264 -6.41 22.88 -5.45
N PHE A 265 -5.75 23.43 -6.48
CA PHE A 265 -5.87 24.83 -6.86
C PHE A 265 -7.28 25.19 -7.30
N ILE A 266 -7.88 24.38 -8.20
CA ILE A 266 -9.27 24.58 -8.67
C ILE A 266 -10.24 24.53 -7.49
N SER A 267 -10.08 23.56 -6.59
CA SER A 267 -10.92 23.42 -5.39
C SER A 267 -10.83 24.66 -4.50
N CYS A 268 -9.62 25.16 -4.24
CA CYS A 268 -9.40 26.38 -3.46
C CYS A 268 -9.99 27.62 -4.16
N PHE A 269 -9.78 27.74 -5.47
CA PHE A 269 -10.30 28.84 -6.28
C PHE A 269 -11.84 28.90 -6.22
N ILE A 270 -12.52 27.76 -6.34
CA ILE A 270 -13.99 27.66 -6.21
C ILE A 270 -14.44 28.18 -4.83
N VAL A 271 -13.75 27.80 -3.75
CA VAL A 271 -14.09 28.28 -2.39
C VAL A 271 -13.91 29.78 -2.27
N ILE A 272 -12.82 30.34 -2.79
CA ILE A 272 -12.59 31.79 -2.78
C ILE A 272 -13.68 32.52 -3.58
N MET A 273 -14.03 32.02 -4.77
CA MET A 273 -15.10 32.60 -5.60
C MET A 273 -16.44 32.59 -4.87
N ILE A 274 -16.82 31.47 -4.23
CA ILE A 274 -18.04 31.38 -3.42
C ILE A 274 -18.00 32.40 -2.26
N SER A 275 -16.84 32.57 -1.60
CA SER A 275 -16.67 33.56 -0.53
C SER A 275 -16.94 35.00 -1.01
N LEU A 276 -16.54 35.34 -2.23
CA LEU A 276 -16.78 36.67 -2.79
C LEU A 276 -18.27 36.92 -3.10
N MET A 277 -19.05 35.86 -3.37
CA MET A 277 -20.47 35.97 -3.72
C MET A 277 -21.43 36.06 -2.52
N ILE A 278 -20.98 35.72 -1.30
CA ILE A 278 -21.84 35.65 -0.10
C ILE A 278 -21.85 36.98 0.68
N ASN A 279 -23.05 37.43 1.07
CA ASN A 279 -23.28 38.63 1.89
C ASN A 279 -22.80 38.51 3.35
N ILE A 280 -22.42 39.65 3.93
CA ILE A 280 -21.58 39.79 5.15
C ILE A 280 -22.19 39.14 6.42
N GLY A 281 -23.51 39.16 6.62
CA GLY A 281 -24.13 38.82 7.90
C GLY A 281 -24.02 37.35 8.36
N VAL A 282 -23.97 36.41 7.41
CA VAL A 282 -23.88 34.95 7.70
C VAL A 282 -22.68 34.29 7.01
N LYS A 283 -21.80 35.11 6.42
CA LYS A 283 -20.69 34.67 5.59
C LYS A 283 -19.80 33.64 6.27
N GLY A 284 -19.45 33.88 7.55
CA GLY A 284 -18.57 32.97 8.29
C GLY A 284 -19.13 31.56 8.43
N LEU A 285 -20.40 31.41 8.81
CA LEU A 285 -21.02 30.10 9.00
C LEU A 285 -21.22 29.35 7.67
N ILE A 286 -21.70 30.05 6.62
CA ILE A 286 -21.89 29.45 5.30
C ILE A 286 -20.55 28.96 4.73
N MET A 287 -19.49 29.74 4.87
CA MET A 287 -18.16 29.35 4.40
C MET A 287 -17.64 28.07 5.10
N ARG A 288 -17.93 27.88 6.39
CA ARG A 288 -17.59 26.65 7.12
C ARG A 288 -18.39 25.45 6.62
N ILE A 289 -19.69 25.63 6.34
CA ILE A 289 -20.53 24.55 5.80
C ILE A 289 -20.05 24.14 4.40
N VAL A 290 -19.78 25.12 3.52
CA VAL A 290 -19.22 24.87 2.18
C VAL A 290 -17.88 24.16 2.27
N GLN A 291 -17.00 24.56 3.20
CA GLN A 291 -15.71 23.92 3.44
C GLN A 291 -15.85 22.45 3.83
N VAL A 292 -16.64 22.15 4.87
CA VAL A 292 -16.85 20.78 5.34
C VAL A 292 -17.48 19.93 4.23
N THR A 293 -18.42 20.49 3.48
CA THR A 293 -19.05 19.82 2.34
C THR A 293 -18.03 19.51 1.25
N LEU A 294 -17.20 20.48 0.84
CA LEU A 294 -16.19 20.28 -0.19
C LEU A 294 -15.11 19.28 0.26
N LEU A 295 -14.70 19.32 1.52
CA LEU A 295 -13.77 18.36 2.09
C LEU A 295 -14.36 16.94 2.04
N TYR A 296 -15.60 16.78 2.51
CA TYR A 296 -16.30 15.50 2.44
C TYR A 296 -16.40 14.99 1.00
N LEU A 297 -16.78 15.85 0.05
CA LEU A 297 -16.87 15.49 -1.37
C LEU A 297 -15.51 15.09 -1.94
N THR A 298 -14.43 15.80 -1.57
CA THR A 298 -13.07 15.48 -2.03
C THR A 298 -12.64 14.09 -1.57
N ILE A 299 -12.84 13.78 -0.29
CA ILE A 299 -12.54 12.46 0.28
C ILE A 299 -13.42 11.38 -0.39
N ARG A 300 -14.72 11.66 -0.57
CA ARG A 300 -15.68 10.73 -1.17
C ARG A 300 -15.35 10.42 -2.63
N LEU A 301 -15.01 11.44 -3.42
CA LEU A 301 -14.59 11.29 -4.81
C LEU A 301 -13.27 10.54 -4.92
N GLY A 302 -12.28 10.91 -4.10
CA GLY A 302 -11.01 10.20 -4.05
C GLY A 302 -11.18 8.71 -3.75
N TYR A 303 -12.00 8.36 -2.76
CA TYR A 303 -12.32 6.98 -2.43
C TYR A 303 -13.09 6.26 -3.56
N TYR A 304 -14.03 6.95 -4.22
CA TYR A 304 -14.75 6.41 -5.37
C TYR A 304 -13.79 6.05 -6.52
N PHE A 305 -12.88 6.95 -6.88
CA PHE A 305 -11.88 6.68 -7.92
C PHE A 305 -10.89 5.58 -7.52
N PHE A 306 -10.55 5.49 -6.24
CA PHE A 306 -9.71 4.43 -5.72
C PHE A 306 -10.36 3.03 -5.91
N ILE A 307 -11.63 2.87 -5.51
CA ILE A 307 -12.32 1.57 -5.58
C ILE A 307 -12.76 1.19 -6.99
N GLU A 308 -13.41 2.11 -7.71
CA GLU A 308 -14.07 1.77 -8.99
C GLU A 308 -13.13 1.88 -10.19
N HIS A 309 -12.10 2.72 -10.08
CA HIS A 309 -11.21 3.03 -11.21
C HIS A 309 -9.74 2.68 -10.95
N ASN A 310 -9.37 2.23 -9.74
CA ASN A 310 -7.98 1.99 -9.35
C ASN A 310 -7.09 3.23 -9.56
N ILE A 311 -7.64 4.43 -9.34
CA ILE A 311 -6.90 5.69 -9.47
C ILE A 311 -6.63 6.26 -8.09
N ILE A 312 -5.36 6.50 -7.77
CA ILE A 312 -4.97 7.13 -6.52
C ILE A 312 -4.91 8.64 -6.74
N ILE A 313 -5.91 9.34 -6.20
CA ILE A 313 -5.94 10.80 -6.12
C ILE A 313 -5.38 11.22 -4.77
N ASN A 314 -4.29 11.99 -4.78
CA ASN A 314 -3.69 12.52 -3.57
C ASN A 314 -4.35 13.84 -3.17
N PHE A 315 -5.40 13.74 -2.35
CA PHE A 315 -6.11 14.91 -1.86
C PHE A 315 -5.42 15.61 -0.67
N SER A 316 -4.26 15.14 -0.19
CA SER A 316 -3.53 15.84 0.88
C SER A 316 -3.21 17.29 0.48
N TYR A 317 -2.87 17.52 -0.79
CA TYR A 317 -2.70 18.88 -1.33
C TYR A 317 -4.00 19.69 -1.30
N SER A 318 -5.13 19.07 -1.62
CA SER A 318 -6.45 19.73 -1.59
C SER A 318 -6.85 20.09 -0.17
N LEU A 319 -6.68 19.17 0.78
CA LEU A 319 -6.94 19.40 2.21
C LEU A 319 -6.07 20.55 2.76
N MET A 320 -4.77 20.52 2.45
CA MET A 320 -3.83 21.55 2.88
C MET A 320 -4.18 22.92 2.29
N MET A 321 -4.42 22.98 0.98
CA MET A 321 -4.76 24.23 0.28
C MET A 321 -6.07 24.82 0.77
N LEU A 322 -7.10 23.99 0.98
CA LEU A 322 -8.39 24.44 1.52
C LEU A 322 -8.25 24.96 2.96
N THR A 323 -7.46 24.27 3.79
CA THR A 323 -7.25 24.67 5.19
C THR A 323 -6.50 26.01 5.28
N PHE A 324 -5.36 26.15 4.59
CA PHE A 324 -4.57 27.38 4.64
C PHE A 324 -5.18 28.55 3.85
N GLY A 325 -5.81 28.28 2.71
CA GLY A 325 -6.48 29.32 1.93
C GLY A 325 -7.60 29.99 2.73
N LEU A 326 -8.35 29.21 3.51
CA LEU A 326 -9.39 29.73 4.39
C LEU A 326 -8.84 30.41 5.64
N PHE A 327 -7.80 29.84 6.25
CA PHE A 327 -7.12 30.49 7.37
C PHE A 327 -6.61 31.89 6.99
N ALA A 328 -6.04 32.04 5.78
CA ALA A 328 -5.64 33.33 5.25
C ALA A 328 -6.84 34.28 5.05
N GLY A 329 -7.97 33.76 4.56
CA GLY A 329 -9.22 34.52 4.44
C GLY A 329 -9.78 35.00 5.78
N ASP A 330 -9.75 34.16 6.80
CA ASP A 330 -10.19 34.50 8.16
C ASP A 330 -9.30 35.58 8.77
N ILE A 331 -7.97 35.46 8.61
CA ILE A 331 -7.01 36.48 9.03
C ILE A 331 -7.30 37.82 8.32
N TRP A 332 -7.55 37.79 7.02
CA TRP A 332 -7.86 39.00 6.24
C TRP A 332 -9.14 39.70 6.73
N ILE A 333 -10.22 38.93 6.96
CA ILE A 333 -11.48 39.46 7.49
C ILE A 333 -11.29 40.00 8.91
N GLY A 334 -10.54 39.30 9.75
CA GLY A 334 -10.20 39.75 11.10
C GLY A 334 -9.42 41.07 11.10
N MET A 335 -8.38 41.17 10.27
CA MET A 335 -7.57 42.38 10.14
C MET A 335 -8.40 43.58 9.66
N THR A 336 -9.21 43.40 8.60
CA THR A 336 -10.07 44.47 8.09
C THR A 336 -11.07 44.95 9.15
N THR A 337 -11.69 44.04 9.90
CA THR A 337 -12.62 44.38 10.99
C THR A 337 -11.92 45.16 12.11
N ILE A 338 -10.72 44.75 12.52
CA ILE A 338 -9.92 45.44 13.56
C ILE A 338 -9.53 46.84 13.08
N ILE A 339 -9.05 46.98 11.84
CA ILE A 339 -8.65 48.28 11.28
C ILE A 339 -9.86 49.22 11.22
N THR A 340 -11.02 48.76 10.75
CA THR A 340 -12.24 49.57 10.71
C THR A 340 -12.71 49.96 12.11
N TRP A 341 -12.62 49.07 13.10
CA TRP A 341 -12.94 49.37 14.49
C TRP A 341 -12.01 50.44 15.09
N ILE A 342 -10.68 50.31 14.87
CA ILE A 342 -9.69 51.29 15.32
C ILE A 342 -9.95 52.65 14.66
N TYR A 343 -10.17 52.68 13.34
CA TYR A 343 -10.45 53.88 12.58
C TYR A 343 -11.70 54.61 13.11
N ASN A 344 -12.80 53.87 13.31
CA ASN A 344 -14.03 54.43 13.87
C ASN A 344 -13.84 54.96 15.29
N LYS A 345 -13.06 54.25 16.13
CA LYS A 345 -12.76 54.68 17.50
C LYS A 345 -11.90 55.96 17.53
N ILE A 346 -10.90 56.07 16.64
CA ILE A 346 -10.06 57.27 16.52
C ILE A 346 -10.90 58.47 16.05
N ASN A 347 -11.75 58.29 15.04
CA ASN A 347 -12.63 59.36 14.55
C ASN A 347 -13.59 59.84 15.64
N HIS A 348 -14.18 58.92 16.40
CA HIS A 348 -15.07 59.29 17.50
C HIS A 348 -14.35 60.07 18.62
N ILE A 349 -13.11 59.69 18.96
CA ILE A 349 -12.26 60.46 19.89
C ILE A 349 -11.95 61.85 19.32
N ARG A 350 -11.65 61.97 18.02
CA ARG A 350 -11.35 63.27 17.38
C ARG A 350 -12.57 64.21 17.36
N GLU A 351 -13.76 63.70 17.07
CA GLU A 351 -15.01 64.46 17.12
C GLU A 351 -15.31 64.96 18.54
N SER A 352 -15.23 64.09 19.54
CA SER A 352 -15.44 64.46 20.97
C SER A 352 -14.47 65.52 21.49
N ARG A 353 -13.24 65.56 20.95
CA ARG A 353 -12.23 66.59 21.27
C ARG A 353 -12.52 67.92 20.59
N THR A 354 -13.15 67.89 19.43
CA THR A 354 -13.50 69.09 18.65
C THR A 354 -14.72 69.78 19.26
N GLU A 355 -15.74 69.02 19.67
CA GLU A 355 -16.91 69.57 20.39
C GLU A 355 -16.53 70.26 21.71
N ASN A 356 -15.61 69.69 22.49
CA ASN A 356 -15.15 70.30 23.75
C ASN A 356 -14.39 71.63 23.58
N ILE A 357 -13.85 71.93 22.39
CA ILE A 357 -13.14 73.19 22.11
C ILE A 357 -14.13 74.33 21.77
N TYR A 358 -15.34 74.02 21.31
CA TYR A 358 -16.37 75.02 20.99
C TYR A 358 -17.33 75.34 22.15
N THR A 359 -17.24 74.60 23.26
CA THR A 359 -18.05 74.81 24.48
C THR A 359 -17.29 75.45 25.65
N GLN A 360 -16.10 76.02 25.43
CA GLN A 360 -15.39 76.84 26.42
C GLN A 360 -15.45 78.33 26.08
#